data_AF-A0A832XVX2-F1
#
_entry.id   AF-A0A832XVX2-F1
#
_cell.length_a   1.000
_cell.length_b   1.000
_cell.length_c   1.000
_cell.angle_alpha   90.00
_cell.angle_beta   90.00
_cell.angle_gamma   90.00
#
_symmetry.space_group_name_H-M   'P 1'
#
loop_
_entity.id
_entity.type
_entity.pdbx_description
1 polymer ?
#
loop_
_entity_poly.entity_id
_entity_poly.type
_entity_poly.pdbx_seq_one_letter_code
_entity_poly.pdbx_strand_id
1 'polypeptide(L)'
;MRRDGRDEWNSKVRKYLDQRNELNSRVKELIAEVQTQKAVRDEVNLMVRDLKDVRAEHSDRLKDIREKLRAKLEEQKQQDVPQQRKRDKRPSASRIKGDMERLEKKYETGGFPGNKERDYHKKMKYLSIALKETSKSEGEGEGNIRYFKDAVRDAERLQEDAHKTVEKAVKK
;
A
#
# COMPACT_ATOMS: atom_id res chain seq x y z
N MET A 1 62.72 -45.75 47.81
CA MET A 1 62.83 -45.19 46.44
C MET A 1 61.71 -45.57 45.44
N ARG A 2 60.68 -46.37 45.79
CA ARG A 2 59.55 -46.67 44.85
C ARG A 2 58.25 -45.88 45.10
N ARG A 3 58.29 -44.88 45.99
CA ARG A 3 57.11 -44.10 46.44
C ARG A 3 57.05 -42.77 45.69
N ASP A 4 58.20 -42.09 45.60
CA ASP A 4 58.35 -40.76 44.99
C ASP A 4 57.90 -40.73 43.51
N GLY A 5 58.34 -41.70 42.70
CA GLY A 5 57.89 -41.79 41.30
C GLY A 5 56.39 -42.05 41.16
N ARG A 6 55.77 -42.79 42.09
CA ARG A 6 54.33 -43.09 42.04
C ARG A 6 53.50 -41.86 42.40
N ASP A 7 53.96 -41.08 43.38
CA ASP A 7 53.32 -39.85 43.82
C ASP A 7 53.44 -38.74 42.77
N GLU A 8 54.57 -38.65 42.06
CA GLU A 8 54.73 -37.76 40.91
C GLU A 8 53.78 -38.10 39.76
N TRP A 9 53.66 -39.38 39.40
CA TRP A 9 52.73 -39.83 38.37
C TRP A 9 51.27 -39.60 38.79
N ASN A 10 50.92 -39.85 40.04
CA ASN A 10 49.58 -39.55 40.58
C ASN A 10 49.27 -38.05 40.53
N SER A 11 50.24 -37.19 40.85
CA SER A 11 50.08 -35.73 40.76
C SER A 11 49.87 -35.28 39.31
N LYS A 12 50.65 -35.81 38.36
CA LYS A 12 50.48 -35.54 36.92
C LYS A 12 49.11 -36.01 36.41
N VAL A 13 48.66 -37.20 36.79
CA VAL A 13 47.34 -37.73 36.40
C VAL A 13 46.22 -36.84 36.92
N ARG A 14 46.27 -36.40 38.18
CA ARG A 14 45.28 -35.46 38.73
C ARG A 14 45.25 -34.15 37.95
N LYS A 15 46.41 -33.54 37.69
CA LYS A 15 46.51 -32.30 36.89
C LYS A 15 45.89 -32.45 35.51
N TYR A 16 46.17 -33.56 34.80
CA TYR A 16 45.57 -33.80 33.48
C TYR A 16 44.06 -34.07 33.54
N LEU A 17 43.58 -34.73 34.60
CA LEU A 17 42.14 -34.93 34.82
C LEU A 17 41.43 -33.61 35.11
N ASP A 18 42.02 -32.75 35.95
CA ASP A 18 41.48 -31.43 36.26
C ASP A 18 41.43 -30.55 35.01
N GLN A 19 42.52 -30.52 34.23
CA GLN A 19 42.57 -29.82 32.94
C GLN A 19 41.53 -30.35 31.95
N ARG A 20 41.36 -31.68 31.84
CA ARG A 20 40.34 -32.29 30.99
C ARG A 20 38.94 -31.87 31.44
N ASN A 21 38.67 -31.89 32.75
CA ASN A 21 37.37 -31.52 33.29
C ASN A 21 37.07 -30.04 33.06
N GLU A 22 38.05 -29.17 33.25
CA GLU A 22 37.94 -27.74 32.97
C GLU A 22 37.65 -27.49 31.48
N LEU A 23 38.41 -28.13 30.58
CA LEU A 23 38.17 -28.04 29.13
C LEU A 23 36.78 -28.57 28.75
N ASN A 24 36.35 -29.68 29.32
CA ASN A 24 35.01 -30.22 29.09
C ASN A 24 33.91 -29.26 29.57
N SER A 25 34.12 -28.57 30.70
CA SER A 25 33.18 -27.58 31.21
C SER A 25 33.08 -26.39 30.24
N ARG A 26 34.23 -25.85 29.81
CA ARG A 26 34.29 -24.76 28.82
C ARG A 26 33.64 -25.15 27.49
N VAL A 27 33.87 -26.38 27.00
CA VAL A 27 33.23 -26.87 25.77
C VAL A 27 31.71 -26.95 25.92
N LYS A 28 31.21 -27.43 27.06
CA LYS A 28 29.76 -27.47 27.32
C LYS A 28 29.13 -26.09 27.36
N GLU A 29 29.80 -25.13 28.01
CA GLU A 29 29.38 -23.72 28.02
C GLU A 29 29.35 -23.14 26.60
N LEU A 30 30.37 -23.39 25.80
CA LEU A 30 30.42 -22.94 24.40
C LEU A 30 29.31 -23.58 23.56
N ILE A 31 29.01 -24.86 23.77
CA ILE A 31 27.91 -25.54 23.07
C ILE A 31 26.57 -24.90 23.44
N ALA A 32 26.34 -24.63 24.73
CA ALA A 32 25.13 -23.96 25.20
C ALA A 32 24.99 -22.57 24.57
N GLU A 33 26.07 -21.78 24.56
CA GLU A 33 26.10 -20.46 23.94
C GLU A 33 25.86 -20.51 22.42
N VAL A 34 26.43 -21.49 21.71
CA VAL A 34 26.15 -21.66 20.28
C VAL A 34 24.69 -22.05 20.05
N GLN A 35 24.09 -22.86 20.94
CA GLN A 35 22.68 -23.22 20.83
C GLN A 35 21.75 -22.03 21.08
N THR A 36 22.04 -21.19 22.08
CA THR A 36 21.27 -19.95 22.33
C THR A 36 21.39 -18.99 21.15
N GLN A 37 22.59 -18.77 20.62
CA GLN A 37 22.81 -17.93 19.44
C GLN A 37 22.09 -18.47 18.19
N LYS A 38 22.08 -19.79 17.99
CA LYS A 38 21.31 -20.42 16.90
C LYS A 38 19.81 -20.16 17.05
N ALA A 39 19.26 -20.33 18.25
CA ALA A 39 17.85 -20.07 18.51
C ALA A 39 17.46 -18.62 18.20
N VAL A 40 18.27 -17.65 18.66
CA VAL A 40 18.06 -16.22 18.37
C VAL A 40 18.13 -15.96 16.86
N ARG A 41 19.13 -16.53 16.17
CA ARG A 41 19.28 -16.36 14.72
C ARG A 41 18.11 -16.97 13.95
N ASP A 42 17.60 -18.12 14.37
CA ASP A 42 16.48 -18.78 13.71
C ASP A 42 15.17 -17.99 13.95
N GLU A 43 14.97 -17.42 15.13
CA GLU A 43 13.85 -16.50 15.44
C GLU A 43 13.89 -15.24 14.56
N VAL A 44 15.06 -14.58 14.46
CA VAL A 44 15.22 -13.40 13.60
C VAL A 44 15.00 -13.75 12.12
N ASN A 45 15.50 -14.90 11.68
CA ASN A 45 15.28 -15.37 10.31
C ASN A 45 13.80 -15.63 10.00
N LEU A 46 13.04 -16.16 10.97
CA LEU A 46 11.60 -16.33 10.85
C LEU A 46 10.91 -14.96 10.72
N MET A 47 11.20 -14.02 11.61
CA MET A 47 10.62 -12.66 11.53
C MET A 47 10.92 -11.96 10.20
N VAL A 48 12.16 -12.09 9.68
CA VAL A 48 12.54 -11.51 8.38
C VAL A 48 11.80 -12.18 7.24
N ARG A 49 11.54 -13.49 7.31
CA ARG A 49 10.74 -14.22 6.32
C ARG A 49 9.31 -13.69 6.31
N ASP A 50 8.66 -13.60 7.47
CA ASP A 50 7.28 -13.12 7.58
C ASP A 50 7.13 -11.69 7.04
N LEU A 51 8.09 -10.80 7.34
CA LEU A 51 8.10 -9.44 6.80
C LEU A 51 8.28 -9.41 5.27
N LYS A 52 9.07 -10.32 4.70
CA LYS A 52 9.24 -10.44 3.25
C LYS A 52 7.96 -10.93 2.58
N ASP A 53 7.23 -11.84 3.22
CA ASP A 53 5.95 -12.35 2.73
C ASP A 53 4.90 -11.23 2.71
N VAL A 54 4.79 -10.45 3.79
CA VAL A 54 3.93 -9.24 3.84
C VAL A 54 4.31 -8.23 2.75
N ARG A 55 5.60 -8.00 2.53
CA ARG A 55 6.08 -7.11 1.45
C ARG A 55 5.69 -7.65 0.07
N ALA A 56 5.76 -8.97 -0.14
CA ALA A 56 5.34 -9.60 -1.39
C ALA A 56 3.84 -9.41 -1.63
N GLU A 57 3.00 -9.68 -0.62
CA GLU A 57 1.56 -9.46 -0.70
C GLU A 57 1.20 -8.01 -1.06
N HIS A 58 1.84 -7.02 -0.43
CA HIS A 58 1.61 -5.61 -0.76
C HIS A 58 2.06 -5.26 -2.18
N SER A 59 3.15 -5.87 -2.65
CA SER A 59 3.64 -5.68 -4.02
C SER A 59 2.69 -6.26 -5.06
N ASP A 60 2.13 -7.44 -4.79
CA ASP A 60 1.13 -8.08 -5.65
C ASP A 60 -0.18 -7.27 -5.67
N ARG A 61 -0.67 -6.82 -4.50
CA ARG A 61 -1.84 -5.93 -4.42
C ARG A 61 -1.64 -4.64 -5.22
N LEU A 62 -0.46 -4.03 -5.15
CA LEU A 62 -0.15 -2.84 -5.94
C LEU A 62 -0.18 -3.13 -7.45
N LYS A 63 0.35 -4.29 -7.87
CA LYS A 63 0.31 -4.74 -9.26
C LYS A 63 -1.14 -4.89 -9.75
N ASP A 64 -1.99 -5.53 -8.96
CA ASP A 64 -3.41 -5.74 -9.28
C ASP A 64 -4.16 -4.40 -9.42
N ILE A 65 -3.92 -3.45 -8.52
CA ILE A 65 -4.56 -2.13 -8.58
C ILE A 65 -4.06 -1.35 -9.81
N ARG A 66 -2.77 -1.41 -10.13
CA ARG A 66 -2.20 -0.79 -11.34
C ARG A 66 -2.77 -1.41 -12.62
N GLU A 67 -2.99 -2.72 -12.64
CA GLU A 67 -3.62 -3.41 -13.77
C GLU A 67 -5.08 -3.00 -13.95
N LYS A 68 -5.87 -2.95 -12.86
CA LYS A 68 -7.24 -2.43 -12.88
C LYS A 68 -7.32 -0.99 -13.39
N LEU A 69 -6.38 -0.12 -12.96
CA LEU A 69 -6.29 1.26 -13.44
C LEU A 69 -5.98 1.31 -14.94
N ARG A 70 -5.05 0.49 -15.43
CA ARG A 70 -4.73 0.41 -16.87
C ARG A 70 -5.92 -0.05 -17.69
N ALA A 71 -6.59 -1.11 -17.26
CA ALA A 71 -7.79 -1.63 -17.92
C ALA A 71 -8.89 -0.55 -18.00
N LYS A 72 -9.11 0.23 -16.93
CA LYS A 72 -10.07 1.34 -16.92
C LYS A 72 -9.67 2.48 -17.86
N LEU A 73 -8.38 2.80 -17.96
CA LEU A 73 -7.88 3.80 -18.91
C LEU A 73 -8.03 3.32 -20.36
N GLU A 74 -7.81 2.03 -20.63
CA GLU A 74 -8.03 1.44 -21.95
C GLU A 74 -9.52 1.38 -22.31
N GLU A 75 -10.39 1.02 -21.37
CA GLU A 75 -11.85 1.05 -21.55
C GLU A 75 -12.32 2.47 -21.90
N GLN A 76 -11.79 3.50 -21.22
CA GLN A 76 -12.10 4.89 -21.54
C GLN A 76 -11.61 5.29 -22.94
N LYS A 77 -10.37 4.91 -23.30
CA LYS A 77 -9.81 5.17 -24.63
C LYS A 77 -10.59 4.45 -25.73
N GLN A 78 -11.03 3.20 -25.52
CA GLN A 78 -11.81 2.44 -26.50
C GLN A 78 -13.23 3.00 -26.66
N GLN A 79 -13.85 3.51 -25.59
CA GLN A 79 -15.12 4.25 -25.69
C GLN A 79 -14.98 5.56 -26.50
N ASP A 80 -13.81 6.18 -26.52
CA ASP A 80 -13.58 7.42 -27.26
C ASP A 80 -13.51 7.23 -28.79
N VAL A 81 -13.17 6.04 -29.30
CA VAL A 81 -12.77 5.89 -30.73
C VAL A 81 -13.93 5.88 -31.76
N PRO A 82 -15.20 5.56 -31.44
CA PRO A 82 -16.31 5.84 -32.36
C PRO A 82 -17.39 6.82 -31.85
N GLN A 83 -17.41 7.16 -30.55
CA GLN A 83 -18.55 7.89 -29.95
C GLN A 83 -18.32 9.38 -29.65
N GLN A 84 -17.08 9.88 -29.80
CA GLN A 84 -16.76 11.30 -29.57
C GLN A 84 -17.60 12.26 -30.44
N ARG A 85 -17.91 11.90 -31.70
CA ARG A 85 -18.75 12.74 -32.58
C ARG A 85 -20.19 12.97 -32.06
N LYS A 86 -20.66 12.20 -31.08
CA LYS A 86 -21.98 12.38 -30.45
C LYS A 86 -21.92 12.82 -28.98
N ARG A 87 -20.86 12.50 -28.22
CA ARG A 87 -20.71 12.90 -26.80
C ARG A 87 -20.26 14.36 -26.61
N ASP A 88 -19.59 14.96 -27.60
CA ASP A 88 -19.26 16.40 -27.59
C ASP A 88 -20.49 17.32 -27.52
N LYS A 89 -21.70 16.78 -27.69
CA LYS A 89 -22.97 17.51 -27.56
C LYS A 89 -23.55 17.49 -26.14
N ARG A 90 -23.06 16.67 -25.21
CA ARG A 90 -23.53 16.67 -23.81
C ARG A 90 -22.66 17.62 -22.99
N PRO A 91 -23.21 18.70 -22.41
CA PRO A 91 -22.43 19.63 -21.59
C PRO A 91 -21.88 18.90 -20.35
N SER A 92 -20.61 19.13 -20.01
CA SER A 92 -20.01 18.65 -18.75
C SER A 92 -20.71 19.28 -17.54
N ALA A 93 -20.71 18.61 -16.38
CA ALA A 93 -21.36 19.13 -15.18
C ALA A 93 -20.89 20.55 -14.81
N SER A 94 -19.61 20.88 -15.08
CA SER A 94 -19.04 22.22 -14.92
C SER A 94 -19.66 23.26 -15.88
N ARG A 95 -19.87 22.91 -17.15
CA ARG A 95 -20.55 23.80 -18.12
C ARG A 95 -22.01 24.03 -17.74
N ILE A 96 -22.72 22.99 -17.27
CA ILE A 96 -24.11 23.10 -16.80
C ILE A 96 -24.20 24.05 -15.59
N LYS A 97 -23.27 23.94 -14.63
CA LYS A 97 -23.17 24.88 -13.50
C LYS A 97 -22.96 26.32 -13.95
N GLY A 98 -22.02 26.55 -14.87
CA GLY A 98 -21.77 27.89 -15.41
C GLY A 98 -22.97 28.48 -16.19
N ASP A 99 -23.73 27.64 -16.91
CA ASP A 99 -24.95 28.06 -17.59
C ASP A 99 -26.10 28.37 -16.61
N MET A 100 -26.19 27.62 -15.50
CA MET A 100 -27.13 27.92 -14.40
C MET A 100 -26.80 29.26 -13.74
N GLU A 101 -25.54 29.50 -13.39
CA GLU A 101 -25.07 30.74 -12.74
C GLU A 101 -25.30 31.96 -13.66
N ARG A 102 -25.07 31.81 -14.98
CA ARG A 102 -25.37 32.86 -15.96
C ARG A 102 -26.87 33.16 -16.08
N LEU A 103 -27.72 32.15 -15.96
CA LEU A 103 -29.18 32.33 -16.00
C LEU A 103 -29.68 32.98 -14.71
N GLU A 104 -29.15 32.58 -13.55
CA GLU A 104 -29.44 33.15 -12.24
C GLU A 104 -29.05 34.63 -12.17
N LYS A 105 -27.83 34.98 -12.61
CA LYS A 105 -27.39 36.38 -12.69
C LYS A 105 -28.29 37.23 -13.59
N LYS A 106 -28.77 36.70 -14.71
CA LYS A 106 -29.73 37.39 -15.60
C LYS A 106 -31.09 37.59 -14.95
N TYR A 107 -31.50 36.67 -14.07
CA TYR A 107 -32.74 36.75 -13.32
C TYR A 107 -32.65 37.80 -12.21
N GLU A 108 -31.57 37.79 -11.44
CA GLU A 108 -31.28 38.77 -10.39
C GLU A 108 -31.14 40.19 -10.92
N THR A 109 -30.53 40.38 -12.10
CA THR A 109 -30.35 41.71 -12.70
C THR A 109 -31.62 42.23 -13.40
N GLY A 110 -32.75 41.53 -13.29
CA GLY A 110 -34.03 41.95 -13.89
C GLY A 110 -34.05 41.89 -15.42
N GLY A 111 -33.16 41.10 -16.05
CA GLY A 111 -32.97 41.04 -17.51
C GLY A 111 -34.05 40.28 -18.29
N PHE A 112 -35.17 39.91 -17.66
CA PHE A 112 -36.26 39.16 -18.28
C PHE A 112 -37.51 40.04 -18.44
N PRO A 113 -37.77 40.63 -19.62
CA PRO A 113 -39.03 41.32 -19.87
C PRO A 113 -40.17 40.30 -19.98
N GLY A 114 -41.23 40.49 -19.20
CA GLY A 114 -42.60 39.94 -19.33
C GLY A 114 -42.77 38.51 -19.84
N ASN A 115 -43.42 37.64 -19.05
CA ASN A 115 -43.78 36.24 -19.38
C ASN A 115 -42.61 35.26 -19.63
N LYS A 116 -41.36 35.73 -19.77
CA LYS A 116 -40.16 34.89 -19.96
C LYS A 116 -39.60 34.29 -18.67
N GLU A 117 -40.06 34.72 -17.50
CA GLU A 117 -39.68 34.14 -16.21
C GLU A 117 -40.11 32.67 -16.09
N ARG A 118 -41.25 32.32 -16.68
CA ARG A 118 -41.74 30.93 -16.73
C ARG A 118 -40.80 30.03 -17.55
N ASP A 119 -40.14 30.57 -18.57
CA ASP A 119 -39.15 29.85 -19.38
C ASP A 119 -37.79 29.75 -18.67
N TYR A 120 -37.43 30.73 -17.83
CA TYR A 120 -36.29 30.63 -16.92
C TYR A 120 -36.43 29.43 -15.98
N HIS A 121 -37.58 29.31 -15.28
CA HIS A 121 -37.80 28.18 -14.37
C HIS A 121 -37.81 26.82 -15.08
N LYS A 122 -38.36 26.74 -16.31
CA LYS A 122 -38.28 25.50 -17.12
C LYS A 122 -36.83 25.16 -17.48
N LYS A 123 -36.02 26.14 -17.91
CA LYS A 123 -34.61 25.94 -18.25
C LYS A 123 -33.77 25.58 -17.02
N MET A 124 -33.99 26.24 -15.89
CA MET A 124 -33.30 25.90 -14.63
C MET A 124 -33.66 24.50 -14.14
N LYS A 125 -34.93 24.08 -14.25
CA LYS A 125 -35.34 22.71 -13.92
C LYS A 125 -34.67 21.69 -14.84
N TYR A 126 -34.63 21.96 -16.15
CA TYR A 126 -33.95 21.10 -17.11
C TYR A 126 -32.44 20.99 -16.84
N LEU A 127 -31.77 22.12 -16.59
CA LEU A 127 -30.34 22.15 -16.27
C LEU A 127 -30.04 21.47 -14.93
N SER A 128 -30.91 21.61 -13.92
CA SER A 128 -30.76 20.92 -12.62
C SER A 128 -30.91 19.41 -12.75
N ILE A 129 -31.85 18.93 -13.57
CA ILE A 129 -32.02 17.50 -13.89
C ILE A 129 -30.79 17.00 -14.66
N ALA A 130 -30.35 17.73 -15.67
CA ALA A 130 -29.16 17.40 -16.45
C ALA A 130 -27.88 17.40 -15.58
N LEU A 131 -27.76 18.31 -14.61
CA LEU A 131 -26.68 18.34 -13.62
C LEU A 131 -26.74 17.10 -12.73
N LYS A 132 -27.92 16.71 -12.25
CA LYS A 132 -28.09 15.51 -11.42
C LYS A 132 -27.75 14.23 -12.18
N GLU A 133 -28.10 14.16 -13.45
CA GLU A 133 -27.78 13.01 -14.32
C GLU A 133 -26.29 12.94 -14.66
N THR A 134 -25.68 14.07 -15.06
CA THR A 134 -24.24 14.14 -15.36
C THR A 134 -23.40 13.87 -14.12
N SER A 135 -23.78 14.45 -12.98
CA SER A 135 -23.09 14.24 -11.70
C SER A 135 -23.21 12.81 -11.18
N LYS A 136 -24.30 12.09 -11.49
CA LYS A 136 -24.42 10.66 -11.17
C LYS A 136 -23.59 9.77 -12.10
N SER A 137 -23.40 10.18 -13.36
CA SER A 137 -22.52 9.46 -14.29
C SER A 137 -21.03 9.76 -14.07
N GLU A 138 -20.70 10.96 -13.57
CA GLU A 138 -19.33 11.40 -13.25
C GLU A 138 -18.94 11.13 -11.78
N GLY A 139 -19.92 10.92 -10.91
CA GLY A 139 -19.78 10.86 -9.46
C GLY A 139 -19.35 9.49 -8.94
N GLU A 140 -18.19 9.49 -8.28
CA GLU A 140 -17.91 8.75 -7.04
C GLU A 140 -18.39 7.30 -7.00
N GLY A 141 -17.59 6.40 -7.54
CA GLY A 141 -17.75 4.96 -7.36
C GLY A 141 -16.49 4.21 -7.76
N GLU A 142 -16.44 2.91 -7.46
CA GLU A 142 -15.34 1.99 -7.80
C GLU A 142 -14.98 1.94 -9.30
N GLY A 143 -15.76 2.58 -10.18
CA GLY A 143 -15.45 2.75 -11.60
C GLY A 143 -14.67 4.04 -11.94
N ASN A 144 -14.47 4.96 -10.99
CA ASN A 144 -13.83 6.25 -11.25
C ASN A 144 -12.30 6.14 -11.21
N ILE A 145 -11.63 6.65 -12.25
CA ILE A 145 -10.17 6.71 -12.35
C ILE A 145 -9.54 7.44 -11.15
N ARG A 146 -10.23 8.44 -10.58
CA ARG A 146 -9.75 9.14 -9.38
C ARG A 146 -9.65 8.19 -8.17
N TYR A 147 -10.65 7.34 -7.96
CA TYR A 147 -10.64 6.33 -6.91
C TYR A 147 -9.49 5.33 -7.10
N PHE A 148 -9.28 4.84 -8.33
CA PHE A 148 -8.14 3.95 -8.61
C PHE A 148 -6.79 4.65 -8.42
N LYS A 149 -6.66 5.94 -8.77
CA LYS A 149 -5.43 6.70 -8.51
C LYS A 149 -5.14 6.85 -7.02
N ASP A 150 -6.17 7.15 -6.22
CA ASP A 150 -6.02 7.26 -4.77
C ASP A 150 -5.67 5.89 -4.16
N ALA A 151 -6.31 4.81 -4.62
CA ALA A 151 -5.99 3.44 -4.22
C ALA A 151 -4.56 3.00 -4.61
N VAL A 152 -4.06 3.39 -5.79
CA VAL A 152 -2.65 3.17 -6.16
C VAL A 152 -1.73 3.88 -5.17
N ARG A 153 -2.01 5.15 -4.83
CA ARG A 153 -1.19 5.92 -3.91
C ARG A 153 -1.14 5.32 -2.52
N ASP A 154 -2.27 4.86 -2.00
CA ASP A 154 -2.34 4.17 -0.71
C ASP A 154 -1.59 2.84 -0.73
N ALA A 155 -1.72 2.06 -1.82
CA ALA A 155 -1.00 0.81 -1.98
C ALA A 155 0.52 1.01 -2.12
N GLU A 156 0.96 2.07 -2.81
CA GLU A 156 2.38 2.46 -2.91
C GLU A 156 2.95 2.80 -1.53
N ARG A 157 2.22 3.58 -0.71
CA ARG A 157 2.64 3.88 0.66
C ARG A 157 2.80 2.60 1.48
N LEU A 158 1.83 1.70 1.44
CA LEU A 158 1.89 0.43 2.18
C LEU A 158 3.06 -0.47 1.72
N GLN A 159 3.31 -0.53 0.41
CA GLN A 159 4.43 -1.28 -0.15
C GLN A 159 5.79 -0.67 0.25
N GLU A 160 5.90 0.65 0.27
CA GLU A 160 7.11 1.35 0.71
C GLU A 160 7.37 1.19 2.21
N ASP A 161 6.33 1.26 3.04
CA ASP A 161 6.43 1.03 4.48
C ASP A 161 6.86 -0.41 4.77
N ALA A 162 6.26 -1.39 4.10
CA ALA A 162 6.66 -2.80 4.19
C ALA A 162 8.10 -3.04 3.67
N HIS A 163 8.54 -2.30 2.66
CA HIS A 163 9.92 -2.36 2.19
C HIS A 163 10.88 -1.81 3.25
N LYS A 164 10.57 -0.66 3.85
CA LYS A 164 11.36 -0.04 4.93
C LYS A 164 11.45 -0.93 6.17
N THR A 165 10.38 -1.64 6.53
CA THR A 165 10.41 -2.57 7.67
C THR A 165 11.32 -3.76 7.41
N VAL A 166 11.28 -4.34 6.21
CA VAL A 166 12.22 -5.41 5.81
C VAL A 166 13.66 -4.91 5.81
N GLU A 167 13.93 -3.73 5.25
CA GLU A 167 15.28 -3.17 5.25
C GLU A 167 15.82 -2.96 6.66
N LYS A 168 15.00 -2.43 7.57
CA LYS A 168 15.40 -2.23 8.98
C LYS A 168 15.66 -3.56 9.69
N ALA A 169 14.88 -4.60 9.38
CA ALA A 169 15.07 -5.92 9.97
C ALA A 169 16.32 -6.64 9.44
N VAL A 170 16.72 -6.37 8.19
CA VAL A 170 17.92 -6.97 7.57
C VAL A 170 19.20 -6.20 7.92
N LYS A 171 19.12 -4.90 8.20
CA LYS A 171 20.28 -4.06 8.59
C LYS A 171 20.66 -4.18 10.07
N LYS A 172 19.84 -4.86 10.89
CA LYS A 172 20.16 -5.20 12.28
C LYS A 172 21.06 -6.42 12.33
#